data_AF-A0A2E2ZB19-F1
#
_entry.id   AF-A0A2E2ZB19-F1
#
_cell.length_a   1.000
_cell.length_b   1.000
_cell.length_c   1.000
_cell.angle_alpha   90.00
_cell.angle_beta   90.00
_cell.angle_gamma   90.00
#
_symmetry.space_group_name_H-M   'P 1'
#
loop_
_entity.id
_entity.type
_entity.pdbx_description
1 polymer ?
#
loop_
_entity_poly.entity_id
_entity_poly.type
_entity_poly.pdbx_seq_one_letter_code
_entity_poly.pdbx_strand_id
1 'polypeptide(L)'
;MKNDISIQDDVVVKKINKNFINISTEWFEFYKALAAKNKYLVKVLDIDIKHNILYMENLGNCIHTEACLKDPYLKNRVTKETVCDIIIALNTAWSDSIEFSKSLQGNEFFVHTDLSLDNIVLTPDNKIKVIDPDSFQLIDKLLYTEKFYMSQINLMANLGIYYNDL
;
A
#
# COMPACT_ATOMS: atom_id res chain seq x y z
N MET A 1 14.55 -11.79 2.14
CA MET A 1 15.71 -10.87 2.24
C MET A 1 15.15 -9.47 2.05
N LYS A 2 15.36 -8.54 3.00
CA LYS A 2 14.62 -7.26 3.09
C LYS A 2 15.13 -6.22 2.08
N ASN A 3 14.23 -5.35 1.61
CA ASN A 3 14.60 -4.13 0.90
C ASN A 3 15.33 -3.18 1.85
N ASP A 4 16.27 -2.39 1.32
CA ASP A 4 16.97 -1.36 2.11
C ASP A 4 16.18 -0.05 2.04
N ILE A 5 15.75 0.46 3.19
CA ILE A 5 14.98 1.70 3.30
C ILE A 5 15.80 2.71 4.10
N SER A 6 15.93 3.93 3.57
CA SER A 6 16.61 5.05 4.22
C SER A 6 15.85 6.35 4.02
N ILE A 7 16.15 7.37 4.82
CA ILE A 7 15.59 8.73 4.67
C ILE A 7 16.71 9.64 4.18
N GLN A 8 16.45 10.42 3.13
CA GLN A 8 17.39 11.39 2.54
C GLN A 8 16.61 12.67 2.23
N ASP A 9 16.99 13.80 2.81
CA ASP A 9 16.41 15.13 2.52
C ASP A 9 14.86 15.14 2.48
N ASP A 10 14.22 14.58 3.52
CA ASP A 10 12.76 14.43 3.66
C ASP A 10 12.07 13.50 2.65
N VAL A 11 12.84 12.67 1.95
CA VAL A 11 12.35 11.62 1.04
C VAL A 11 12.69 10.25 1.60
N VAL A 12 11.79 9.29 1.43
CA VAL A 12 12.08 7.88 1.73
C VAL A 12 12.65 7.22 0.47
N VAL A 13 13.85 6.66 0.61
CA VAL A 13 14.57 5.98 -0.46
C VAL A 13 14.51 4.49 -0.21
N LYS A 14 13.84 3.74 -1.08
CA LYS A 14 13.73 2.28 -1.03
C LYS A 14 14.51 1.66 -2.17
N LYS A 15 15.55 0.90 -1.84
CA LYS A 15 16.30 0.10 -2.81
C LYS A 15 15.70 -1.30 -2.89
N ILE A 16 15.22 -1.65 -4.08
CA ILE A 16 14.50 -2.89 -4.32
C ILE A 16 15.45 -3.97 -4.81
N ASN A 17 15.30 -5.17 -4.28
CA ASN A 17 16.05 -6.31 -4.74
C ASN A 17 15.64 -6.71 -6.17
N LYS A 18 16.56 -6.56 -7.13
CA LYS A 18 16.36 -6.85 -8.56
C LYS A 18 15.92 -8.29 -8.87
N ASN A 19 16.13 -9.22 -7.95
CA ASN A 19 15.70 -10.61 -8.13
C ASN A 19 14.19 -10.79 -8.02
N PHE A 20 13.45 -9.79 -7.55
CA PHE A 20 12.01 -9.87 -7.32
C PHE A 20 11.22 -8.97 -8.26
N ILE A 21 11.60 -7.70 -8.34
CA ILE A 21 10.90 -6.68 -9.12
C ILE A 21 11.94 -5.81 -9.84
N ASN A 22 11.70 -5.54 -11.11
CA ASN A 22 12.52 -4.66 -11.92
C ASN A 22 11.68 -3.42 -12.26
N ILE A 23 12.01 -2.29 -11.64
CA ILE A 23 11.30 -1.03 -11.87
C ILE A 23 11.56 -0.59 -13.31
N SER A 24 10.51 -0.17 -14.00
CA SER A 24 10.57 0.37 -15.36
C SER A 24 9.91 1.76 -15.41
N THR A 25 10.19 2.52 -16.47
CA THR A 25 9.47 3.77 -16.75
C THR A 25 7.97 3.53 -16.88
N GLU A 26 7.59 2.44 -17.54
CA GLU A 26 6.18 2.06 -17.70
C GLU A 26 5.48 1.81 -16.35
N TRP A 27 6.10 1.01 -15.48
CA TRP A 27 5.60 0.78 -14.13
C TRP A 27 5.39 2.10 -13.37
N PHE A 28 6.35 3.02 -13.48
CA PHE A 28 6.28 4.30 -12.79
C PHE A 28 5.16 5.18 -13.31
N GLU A 29 4.96 5.25 -14.63
CA GLU A 29 3.85 6.00 -15.22
C GLU A 29 2.49 5.40 -14.80
N PHE A 30 2.36 4.08 -14.76
CA PHE A 30 1.14 3.41 -14.30
C PHE A 30 0.87 3.71 -12.82
N TYR A 31 1.88 3.53 -11.96
CA TYR A 31 1.76 3.81 -10.54
C TYR A 31 1.41 5.28 -10.28
N LYS A 32 2.09 6.21 -10.97
CA LYS A 32 1.86 7.65 -10.84
C LYS A 32 0.46 8.05 -11.27
N ALA A 33 -0.05 7.49 -12.37
CA ALA A 33 -1.42 7.72 -12.83
C ALA A 33 -2.47 7.23 -11.81
N LEU A 34 -2.21 6.08 -11.17
CA LEU A 34 -3.06 5.54 -10.12
C LEU A 34 -3.01 6.38 -8.84
N ALA A 35 -1.81 6.70 -8.34
CA ALA A 35 -1.59 7.49 -7.13
C ALA A 35 -2.07 8.94 -7.24
N ALA A 36 -2.18 9.48 -8.46
CA ALA A 36 -2.78 10.79 -8.70
C ALA A 36 -4.29 10.83 -8.38
N LYS A 37 -4.99 9.70 -8.47
CA LYS A 37 -6.44 9.58 -8.19
C LYS A 37 -6.71 8.99 -6.81
N ASN A 38 -5.84 8.09 -6.34
CA ASN A 38 -6.01 7.40 -5.08
C ASN A 38 -5.20 8.07 -3.96
N LYS A 39 -5.88 8.89 -3.13
CA LYS A 39 -5.26 9.62 -2.01
C LYS A 39 -4.56 8.73 -0.98
N TYR A 40 -4.96 7.45 -0.88
CA TYR A 40 -4.42 6.52 0.09
C TYR A 40 -3.08 5.96 -0.35
N LEU A 41 -2.71 5.98 -1.63
CA LEU A 41 -1.40 5.48 -2.05
C LEU A 41 -0.29 6.44 -1.60
N VAL A 42 0.84 5.89 -1.19
CA VAL A 42 2.08 6.65 -1.01
C VAL A 42 2.54 7.19 -2.37
N LYS A 43 3.00 8.44 -2.41
CA LYS A 43 3.52 9.01 -3.66
C LYS A 43 4.94 8.51 -3.92
N VAL A 44 5.15 7.95 -5.10
CA VAL A 44 6.49 7.78 -5.69
C VAL A 44 6.82 9.07 -6.43
N LEU A 45 7.85 9.77 -5.99
CA LEU A 45 8.30 11.06 -6.51
C LEU A 45 9.18 10.88 -7.75
N ASP A 46 10.09 9.90 -7.70
CA ASP A 46 11.04 9.60 -8.78
C ASP A 46 11.56 8.15 -8.68
N ILE A 47 12.26 7.69 -9.72
CA ILE A 47 12.87 6.35 -9.79
C ILE A 47 14.30 6.39 -10.35
N ASP A 48 15.18 5.52 -9.84
CA ASP A 48 16.45 5.19 -10.47
C ASP A 48 16.41 3.74 -10.97
N ILE A 49 16.13 3.57 -12.26
CA ILE A 49 16.01 2.26 -12.92
C ILE A 49 17.34 1.49 -12.86
N LYS A 50 18.47 2.18 -13.01
CA LYS A 50 19.79 1.54 -13.05
C LYS A 50 20.09 0.87 -11.71
N HIS A 51 19.73 1.52 -10.61
CA HIS A 51 19.99 1.03 -9.26
C HIS A 51 18.78 0.38 -8.59
N ASN A 52 17.61 0.35 -9.25
CA ASN A 52 16.34 -0.18 -8.77
C ASN A 52 15.89 0.51 -7.47
N ILE A 53 15.85 1.84 -7.49
CA ILE A 53 15.51 2.68 -6.33
C ILE A 53 14.21 3.43 -6.59
N LEU A 54 13.37 3.50 -5.56
CA LEU A 54 12.21 4.39 -5.49
C LEU A 54 12.50 5.54 -4.53
N TYR A 55 12.15 6.75 -4.94
CA TYR A 55 12.11 7.94 -4.11
C TYR A 55 10.65 8.24 -3.79
N MET A 56 10.28 8.27 -2.51
CA MET A 56 8.89 8.33 -2.06
C MET A 56 8.66 9.47 -1.07
N GLU A 57 7.43 9.97 -0.98
CA GLU A 57 7.08 10.93 0.06
C GLU A 57 7.37 10.36 1.46
N ASN A 58 7.95 11.16 2.35
CA ASN A 58 8.14 10.79 3.73
C ASN A 58 6.85 11.00 4.52
N LEU A 59 6.29 9.89 5.02
CA LEU A 59 5.07 9.89 5.81
C LEU A 59 5.32 10.05 7.32
N GLY A 60 6.59 10.17 7.75
CA GLY A 60 7.00 10.22 9.14
C GLY A 60 7.01 8.84 9.83
N ASN A 61 6.95 8.84 11.15
CA ASN A 61 6.93 7.60 11.95
C ASN A 61 5.54 6.97 11.92
N CYS A 62 5.30 6.14 10.91
CA CYS A 62 4.03 5.45 10.68
C CYS A 62 3.88 4.20 11.55
N ILE A 63 2.63 3.81 11.79
CA ILE A 63 2.28 2.57 12.51
C ILE A 63 1.43 1.69 11.59
N HIS A 64 1.78 0.42 11.45
CA HIS A 64 0.98 -0.54 10.70
C HIS A 64 -0.41 -0.69 11.31
N THR A 65 -1.45 -0.67 10.47
CA THR A 65 -2.84 -0.73 10.93
C THR A 65 -3.17 -2.02 11.65
N GLU A 66 -2.50 -3.13 11.29
CA GLU A 66 -2.58 -4.38 12.04
C GLU A 66 -2.19 -4.21 13.52
N ALA A 67 -1.10 -3.50 13.80
CA ALA A 67 -0.66 -3.19 15.16
C ALA A 67 -1.66 -2.26 15.87
N CYS A 68 -2.16 -1.24 15.18
CA CYS A 68 -3.15 -0.30 15.73
C CYS A 68 -4.43 -1.01 16.21
N LEU A 69 -4.86 -2.08 15.53
CA LEU A 69 -6.07 -2.82 15.87
C LEU A 69 -5.85 -3.87 16.97
N LYS A 70 -4.62 -4.35 17.16
CA LYS A 70 -4.29 -5.44 18.10
C LYS A 70 -3.68 -4.96 19.41
N ASP A 71 -2.94 -3.85 19.40
CA ASP A 71 -2.20 -3.37 20.57
C ASP A 71 -3.09 -2.47 21.45
N PRO A 72 -3.37 -2.86 22.71
CA PRO A 72 -4.13 -2.04 23.65
C PRO A 72 -3.57 -0.63 23.87
N TYR A 73 -2.25 -0.45 23.78
CA TYR A 73 -1.59 0.84 23.98
C TYR A 73 -1.81 1.80 22.80
N LEU A 74 -2.21 1.28 21.64
CA LEU A 74 -2.47 2.07 20.43
C LEU A 74 -3.97 2.38 20.23
N LYS A 75 -4.87 1.83 21.06
CA LYS A 75 -6.32 2.03 20.92
C LYS A 75 -6.73 3.50 20.86
N ASN A 76 -6.11 4.37 21.67
CA ASN A 76 -6.41 5.81 21.69
C ASN A 76 -6.05 6.53 20.38
N ARG A 77 -5.25 5.92 19.51
CA ARG A 77 -4.93 6.45 18.17
C ARG A 77 -5.98 6.07 17.13
N VAL A 78 -6.79 5.05 17.39
CA VAL A 78 -7.78 4.52 16.45
C VAL A 78 -9.15 5.12 16.74
N THR A 79 -9.60 6.00 15.84
CA THR A 79 -10.95 6.56 15.89
C THR A 79 -11.88 5.80 14.95
N LYS A 80 -13.19 6.02 15.09
CA LYS A 80 -14.18 5.52 14.11
C LYS A 80 -13.84 5.99 12.68
N GLU A 81 -13.39 7.22 12.51
CA GLU A 81 -12.96 7.77 11.22
C GLU A 81 -11.75 7.01 10.68
N THR A 82 -10.75 6.75 11.51
CA THR A 82 -9.59 5.93 11.16
C THR A 82 -10.00 4.53 10.70
N VAL A 83 -10.94 3.88 11.40
CA VAL A 83 -11.46 2.56 10.99
C VAL A 83 -12.14 2.63 9.62
N CYS A 84 -12.98 3.64 9.38
CA CYS A 84 -13.61 3.85 8.07
C CYS A 84 -12.55 4.05 6.98
N ASP A 85 -11.53 4.87 7.24
CA ASP A 85 -10.47 5.13 6.28
C ASP A 85 -9.62 3.88 5.98
N ILE A 86 -9.38 2.98 6.95
CA ILE A 86 -8.70 1.70 6.70
C ILE A 86 -9.51 0.83 5.73
N ILE A 87 -10.81 0.71 5.98
CA ILE A 87 -11.72 -0.07 5.13
C ILE A 87 -11.75 0.52 3.71
N ILE A 88 -11.86 1.85 3.60
CA ILE A 88 -11.90 2.52 2.30
C ILE A 88 -10.55 2.38 1.60
N ALA A 89 -9.42 2.59 2.28
CA ALA A 89 -8.10 2.47 1.68
C ALA A 89 -7.86 1.09 1.05
N LEU A 90 -8.21 0.01 1.77
CA LEU A 90 -8.10 -1.36 1.26
C LEU A 90 -8.94 -1.56 -0.02
N ASN A 91 -10.21 -1.11 0.00
CA ASN A 91 -11.11 -1.28 -1.13
C ASN A 91 -10.76 -0.39 -2.33
N THR A 92 -10.39 0.86 -2.08
CA THR A 92 -10.04 1.83 -3.11
C THR A 92 -8.72 1.47 -3.78
N ALA A 93 -7.71 0.99 -3.03
CA ALA A 93 -6.48 0.47 -3.63
C ALA A 93 -6.74 -0.64 -4.65
N TRP A 94 -7.64 -1.59 -4.33
CA TRP A 94 -8.02 -2.66 -5.24
C TRP A 94 -8.89 -2.17 -6.41
N SER A 95 -10.02 -1.51 -6.11
CA SER A 95 -10.98 -1.10 -7.13
C SER A 95 -10.42 -0.09 -8.13
N ASP A 96 -9.61 0.88 -7.70
CA ASP A 96 -8.95 1.81 -8.61
C ASP A 96 -7.93 1.11 -9.50
N SER A 97 -7.26 0.06 -9.00
CA SER A 97 -6.34 -0.76 -9.79
C SER A 97 -7.07 -1.53 -10.90
N ILE A 98 -8.23 -2.11 -10.58
CA ILE A 98 -9.09 -2.79 -11.55
C ILE A 98 -9.63 -1.79 -12.58
N GLU A 99 -10.07 -0.61 -12.16
CA GLU A 99 -10.55 0.42 -13.09
C GLU A 99 -9.42 0.94 -13.98
N PHE A 100 -8.23 1.19 -13.43
CA PHE A 100 -7.05 1.57 -14.21
C PHE A 100 -6.68 0.51 -15.25
N SER A 101 -6.81 -0.77 -14.89
CA SER A 101 -6.46 -1.89 -15.79
C SER A 101 -7.27 -1.90 -17.09
N LYS A 102 -8.46 -1.27 -17.14
CA LYS A 102 -9.24 -1.10 -18.38
C LYS A 102 -8.54 -0.24 -19.44
N SER A 103 -7.54 0.56 -19.03
CA SER A 103 -6.77 1.41 -19.93
C SER A 103 -5.54 0.70 -20.53
N LEU A 104 -5.21 -0.49 -20.03
CA LEU A 104 -4.09 -1.29 -20.51
C LEU A 104 -4.44 -1.92 -21.87
N GLN A 105 -3.45 -2.08 -22.74
CA GLN A 105 -3.66 -2.67 -24.08
C GLN A 105 -3.77 -4.21 -24.06
N GLY A 106 -3.29 -4.85 -22.99
CA GLY A 106 -3.28 -6.30 -22.81
C GLY A 106 -4.46 -6.84 -21.99
N ASN A 107 -4.41 -8.15 -21.70
CA ASN A 107 -5.34 -8.81 -20.76
C ASN A 107 -4.81 -8.82 -19.31
N GLU A 108 -3.75 -8.05 -19.06
CA GLU A 108 -3.09 -7.93 -17.78
C GLU A 108 -3.85 -6.94 -16.89
N PHE A 109 -3.66 -7.10 -15.59
CA PHE A 109 -4.18 -6.19 -14.57
C PHE A 109 -3.00 -5.61 -13.79
N PHE A 110 -3.01 -4.30 -13.56
CA PHE A 110 -2.00 -3.65 -12.73
C PHE A 110 -2.54 -3.51 -11.31
N VAL A 111 -2.15 -4.41 -10.40
CA VAL A 111 -2.71 -4.48 -9.04
C VAL A 111 -1.62 -4.68 -7.98
N HIS A 112 -1.95 -4.36 -6.73
CA HIS A 112 -1.07 -4.60 -5.58
C HIS A 112 -1.09 -6.10 -5.18
N THR A 113 -0.01 -6.83 -5.46
CA THR A 113 0.10 -8.29 -5.28
C THR A 113 0.40 -8.72 -3.85
N ASP A 114 0.58 -7.78 -2.93
CA ASP A 114 0.75 -8.04 -1.50
C ASP A 114 -0.11 -7.12 -0.60
N LEU A 115 -1.34 -6.85 -1.01
CA LEU A 115 -2.19 -5.88 -0.31
C LEU A 115 -2.66 -6.47 1.03
N SER A 116 -1.99 -6.13 2.12
CA SER A 116 -2.19 -6.63 3.48
C SER A 116 -2.31 -5.49 4.49
N LEU A 117 -2.74 -5.78 5.73
CA LEU A 117 -2.81 -4.78 6.80
C LEU A 117 -1.45 -4.25 7.23
N ASP A 118 -0.38 -5.03 7.01
CA ASP A 118 0.99 -4.58 7.18
C ASP A 118 1.39 -3.54 6.13
N ASN A 119 0.77 -3.55 4.95
CA ASN A 119 1.00 -2.55 3.91
C ASN A 119 0.02 -1.38 3.97
N ILE A 120 -0.75 -1.25 5.06
CA ILE A 120 -1.59 -0.09 5.36
C ILE A 120 -1.13 0.50 6.68
N VAL A 121 -0.82 1.80 6.69
CA VAL A 121 -0.26 2.50 7.83
C VAL A 121 -1.08 3.72 8.25
N LEU A 122 -1.02 4.02 9.55
CA LEU A 122 -1.48 5.26 10.15
C LEU A 122 -0.29 6.21 10.29
N THR A 123 -0.39 7.39 9.68
CA THR A 123 0.64 8.43 9.76
C THR A 123 0.54 9.22 11.07
N PRO A 124 1.59 10.00 11.45
CA PRO A 124 1.55 10.84 12.63
C PRO A 124 0.38 11.85 12.66
N ASP A 125 -0.04 12.34 11.49
CA ASP A 125 -1.19 13.24 11.31
C ASP A 125 -2.53 12.50 11.12
N ASN A 126 -2.60 11.23 11.53
CA ASN A 126 -3.79 10.37 11.54
C ASN A 126 -4.41 10.09 10.17
N LYS A 127 -3.62 10.15 9.10
CA LYS A 127 -4.06 9.73 7.77
C LYS A 127 -3.73 8.26 7.54
N ILE A 128 -4.56 7.60 6.75
CA ILE A 128 -4.30 6.24 6.28
C ILE A 128 -3.55 6.30 4.95
N LYS A 129 -2.51 5.48 4.84
CA LYS A 129 -1.72 5.31 3.62
C LYS A 129 -1.45 3.84 3.32
N VAL A 130 -1.49 3.47 2.05
CA VAL A 130 -1.01 2.20 1.52
C VAL A 130 0.42 2.40 1.06
N ILE A 131 1.34 1.61 1.60
CA ILE A 131 2.78 1.67 1.34
C ILE A 131 3.20 0.53 0.40
N ASP A 132 4.51 0.32 0.25
CA ASP A 132 5.08 -0.74 -0.59
C ASP A 132 4.59 -0.70 -2.05
N PRO A 133 4.81 0.43 -2.74
CA PRO A 133 4.36 0.64 -4.12
C PRO A 133 4.92 -0.40 -5.08
N ASP A 134 6.11 -0.93 -4.83
CA ASP A 134 6.75 -1.98 -5.62
C ASP A 134 5.96 -3.30 -5.67
N SER A 135 5.01 -3.48 -4.76
CA SER A 135 4.06 -4.60 -4.81
C SER A 135 3.03 -4.46 -5.94
N PHE A 136 2.90 -3.30 -6.58
CA PHE A 136 2.06 -3.16 -7.77
C PHE A 136 2.74 -3.77 -8.99
N GLN A 137 2.08 -4.73 -9.63
CA GLN A 137 2.62 -5.48 -10.76
C GLN A 137 1.55 -5.70 -11.83
N LEU A 138 1.98 -5.84 -13.08
CA LEU A 138 1.16 -6.41 -14.13
C LEU A 138 1.03 -7.92 -13.89
N ILE A 139 -0.20 -8.40 -13.87
CA ILE A 139 -0.52 -9.80 -13.64
C ILE A 139 -1.55 -10.30 -14.63
N ASP A 140 -1.48 -11.57 -14.97
CA ASP A 140 -2.49 -12.23 -15.79
C ASP A 140 -3.60 -12.85 -14.93
N LYS A 141 -4.79 -12.98 -15.52
CA LYS A 141 -5.90 -13.80 -14.99
C LYS A 141 -6.29 -13.49 -13.54
N LEU A 142 -6.10 -12.25 -13.09
CA LEU A 142 -6.43 -11.83 -11.73
C LEU A 142 -5.76 -12.68 -10.63
N LEU A 143 -4.53 -13.17 -10.87
CA LEU A 143 -3.69 -13.78 -9.83
C LEU A 143 -3.60 -12.84 -8.61
N TYR A 144 -3.42 -13.38 -7.39
CA TYR A 144 -3.37 -12.60 -6.14
C TYR A 144 -4.68 -11.95 -5.69
N THR A 145 -5.79 -12.14 -6.41
CA THR A 145 -7.12 -11.72 -5.94
C THR A 145 -7.48 -12.38 -4.61
N GLU A 146 -7.02 -13.61 -4.37
CA GLU A 146 -7.20 -14.30 -3.10
C GLU A 146 -6.58 -13.52 -1.93
N LYS A 147 -5.42 -12.87 -2.14
CA LYS A 147 -4.78 -12.07 -1.10
C LYS A 147 -5.62 -10.85 -0.71
N PHE A 148 -6.24 -10.19 -1.69
CA PHE A 148 -7.16 -9.07 -1.40
C PHE A 148 -8.31 -9.52 -0.50
N TYR A 149 -8.97 -10.63 -0.83
CA TYR A 149 -10.07 -11.16 -0.03
C TYR A 149 -9.60 -11.65 1.35
N MET A 150 -8.43 -12.28 1.44
CA MET A 150 -7.83 -12.66 2.74
C MET A 150 -7.58 -11.42 3.61
N SER A 151 -7.10 -10.33 3.04
CA SER A 151 -6.89 -9.08 3.77
C SER A 151 -8.19 -8.43 4.23
N GLN A 152 -9.27 -8.53 3.45
CA GLN A 152 -10.59 -8.11 3.91
C GLN A 152 -11.07 -8.95 5.10
N ILE A 153 -10.94 -10.28 5.02
CA ILE A 153 -11.31 -11.19 6.10
C ILE A 153 -10.49 -10.87 7.36
N ASN A 154 -9.18 -10.69 7.23
CA ASN A 154 -8.29 -10.35 8.33
C ASN A 154 -8.65 -9.00 8.95
N LEU A 155 -8.99 -8.00 8.12
CA LEU A 155 -9.47 -6.71 8.62
C LEU A 155 -10.74 -6.86 9.45
N MET A 156 -11.75 -7.56 8.92
CA MET A 156 -13.01 -7.74 9.63
C MET A 156 -12.82 -8.52 10.94
N ALA A 157 -11.96 -9.55 10.94
CA ALA A 157 -11.62 -10.30 12.15
C ALA A 157 -10.94 -9.42 13.21
N ASN A 158 -9.93 -8.63 12.81
CA ASN A 158 -9.24 -7.72 13.72
C ASN A 158 -10.16 -6.62 14.26
N LEU A 159 -11.07 -6.09 13.44
CA LEU A 159 -12.08 -5.14 13.91
C LEU A 159 -13.03 -5.78 14.92
N GLY A 160 -13.46 -7.02 14.69
CA GLY A 160 -14.29 -7.76 15.64
C GLY A 160 -13.62 -7.91 17.01
N ILE A 161 -12.33 -8.27 17.04
CA ILE A 161 -11.54 -8.33 18.27
C ILE A 161 -11.44 -6.95 18.92
N TYR A 162 -11.03 -5.94 18.14
CA TYR A 162 -10.87 -4.57 18.62
C TYR A 162 -12.12 -4.04 19.32
N TYR A 163 -13.31 -4.23 18.73
CA TYR A 163 -14.57 -3.76 19.31
C TYR A 163 -15.08 -4.62 20.49
N ASN A 164 -14.73 -5.91 20.56
CA ASN A 164 -15.06 -6.74 21.72
C ASN A 164 -14.18 -6.42 22.93
N ASP A 165 -12.99 -5.86 22.71
CA ASP A 165 -12.07 -5.46 23.75
C ASP A 165 -12.25 -3.97 24.19
N LEU A 166 -13.28 -3.26 23.71
CA LEU A 166 -13.66 -1.91 24.14
C LEU A 166 -14.69 -1.96 25.27
#